data_AF-A0A8J3U842-F1
#
_entry.id   AF-A0A8J3U842-F1
#
_cell.length_a   1.000
_cell.length_b   1.000
_cell.length_c   1.000
_cell.angle_alpha   90.00
_cell.angle_beta   90.00
_cell.angle_gamma   90.00
#
_symmetry.space_group_name_H-M   'P 1'
#
loop_
_entity.id
_entity.type
_entity.pdbx_description
1 polymer ?
#
loop_
_entity_poly.entity_id
_entity_poly.type
_entity_poly.pdbx_seq_one_letter_code
_entity_poly.pdbx_strand_id
1 'polypeptide(L)' 'MLRWLNSGSSQAALGYEATTLWLEGLLLTCHPSKRSNIEARISSARRSEGPTLFDDVVEIIRDHGPGGNESEDGVLLELV' A
#
# COMPACT_ATOMS: atom_id res chain seq x y z
N MET A 1 11.13 -6.78 -15.95
CA MET A 1 11.47 -7.16 -14.57
C MET A 1 11.79 -5.89 -13.79
N LEU A 2 11.05 -5.65 -12.71
CA LEU A 2 11.22 -4.51 -11.81
C LEU A 2 11.83 -5.02 -10.51
N ARG A 3 13.05 -4.56 -10.20
CA ARG A 3 13.75 -4.89 -8.96
C ARG A 3 13.61 -3.75 -7.98
N TRP A 4 12.99 -4.01 -6.84
CA TRP A 4 12.94 -3.05 -5.74
C TRP A 4 14.11 -3.30 -4.81
N LEU A 5 15.18 -2.52 -5.00
CA LEU A 5 16.39 -2.61 -4.19
C LEU A 5 16.16 -2.07 -2.77
N ASN A 6 16.70 -2.77 -1.78
CA ASN A 6 16.54 -2.45 -0.35
C ASN A 6 15.05 -2.43 0.06
N SER A 7 14.26 -3.33 -0.51
CA SER A 7 12.83 -3.45 -0.26
C SER A 7 12.52 -3.66 1.23
N GLY A 8 13.40 -4.32 2.00
CA GLY A 8 13.26 -4.43 3.46
C GLY A 8 13.33 -3.09 4.20
N SER A 9 14.20 -2.17 3.77
CA SER A 9 14.25 -0.81 4.32
C SER A 9 13.02 -0.01 3.95
N SER A 10 12.52 -0.17 2.71
CA SER A 10 11.25 0.44 2.30
C SER A 10 10.07 -0.13 3.06
N GLN A 11 10.04 -1.43 3.35
CA GLN A 11 8.98 -2.06 4.14
C GLN A 11 8.94 -1.50 5.57
N ALA A 12 10.10 -1.30 6.20
CA ALA A 12 10.16 -0.65 7.51
C ALA A 12 9.68 0.81 7.45
N ALA A 13 10.13 1.57 6.44
CA ALA A 13 9.78 2.98 6.28
C ALA A 13 8.31 3.20 5.89
N LEU A 14 7.69 2.29 5.14
CA LEU A 14 6.31 2.34 4.68
C LEU A 14 5.37 1.45 5.52
N GLY A 15 5.79 1.10 6.73
CA GLY A 15 5.02 0.27 7.66
C GLY A 15 3.81 0.99 8.29
N TYR A 16 3.30 0.45 9.39
CA TYR A 16 2.05 0.92 10.01
C TYR A 16 2.08 2.40 10.46
N GLU A 17 3.22 2.91 10.93
CA GLU A 17 3.36 4.31 11.32
C GLU A 17 3.14 5.25 10.13
N ALA A 18 3.89 5.04 9.04
CA ALA A 18 3.74 5.80 7.80
C ALA A 18 2.34 5.64 7.19
N THR A 19 1.78 4.42 7.26
CA THR A 19 0.42 4.13 6.81
C THR A 19 -0.62 4.95 7.58
N THR A 20 -0.48 5.02 8.91
CA THR A 20 -1.38 5.80 9.76
C THR A 20 -1.31 7.29 9.41
N LEU A 21 -0.11 7.86 9.34
CA LEU A 21 0.10 9.27 9.00
C LEU A 21 -0.46 9.63 7.61
N TRP A 22 -0.26 8.75 6.64
CA TRP A 22 -0.79 8.95 5.29
C TRP A 22 -2.32 8.90 5.27
N LEU A 23 -2.93 7.92 5.95
CA LEU A 23 -4.39 7.80 6.02
C LEU A 23 -5.04 8.99 6.75
N GLU A 24 -4.41 9.49 7.81
CA GLU A 24 -4.85 10.71 8.50
C GLU A 24 -4.82 11.93 7.59
N GLY A 25 -3.77 12.10 6.80
CA GLY A 25 -3.71 13.13 5.76
C GLY A 25 -4.79 12.96 4.68
N LEU A 26 -5.03 11.72 4.24
CA LEU A 26 -6.05 11.40 3.25
C LEU A 26 -7.46 11.68 3.77
N LEU A 27 -7.73 11.46 5.06
CA LEU A 27 -9.04 11.71 5.67
C LEU A 27 -9.50 13.16 5.49
N LEU A 28 -8.56 14.10 5.50
CA LEU A 28 -8.83 15.53 5.36
C LEU A 28 -9.30 15.91 3.94
N THR A 29 -8.90 15.15 2.92
CA THR A 29 -9.12 15.49 1.51
C THR A 29 -10.07 14.51 0.80
N CYS A 30 -10.31 13.34 1.37
CA CYS A 30 -11.14 12.32 0.73
C CYS A 30 -12.62 12.72 0.63
N HIS A 31 -13.30 12.17 -0.39
CA HIS A 31 -14.73 12.36 -0.59
C HIS A 31 -15.52 11.83 0.63
N PRO A 32 -16.59 12.52 1.08
CA PRO A 32 -17.35 12.13 2.28
C PRO A 32 -17.79 10.66 2.32
N SER A 33 -18.16 10.07 1.17
CA SER A 33 -18.57 8.65 1.08
C SER A 33 -17.48 7.64 1.42
N LYS A 34 -16.20 8.05 1.45
CA LYS A 34 -15.06 7.20 1.79
C LYS A 34 -14.53 7.43 3.20
N ARG A 35 -14.93 8.52 3.89
CA ARG A 35 -14.40 8.89 5.20
C ARG A 35 -14.49 7.77 6.23
N SER A 36 -15.64 7.14 6.39
CA SER A 36 -15.81 6.04 7.35
C SER A 36 -14.93 4.83 7.05
N ASN A 37 -14.63 4.56 5.78
CA ASN A 37 -13.69 3.49 5.41
C ASN A 37 -12.24 3.89 5.75
N ILE A 38 -11.86 5.14 5.51
CA ILE A 38 -10.53 5.65 5.87
C ILE A 38 -10.35 5.65 7.40
N GLU A 39 -11.34 6.08 8.18
CA GLU A 39 -11.31 6.02 9.65
C GLU A 39 -11.15 4.60 10.18
N ALA A 40 -11.82 3.62 9.56
CA ALA A 40 -11.66 2.22 9.90
C ALA A 40 -10.23 1.72 9.58
N ARG A 41 -9.68 2.09 8.41
CA ARG A 41 -8.28 1.76 8.04
C ARG A 41 -7.27 2.39 9.01
N ILE A 42 -7.46 3.65 9.43
CA ILE A 42 -6.62 4.31 10.45
C ILE A 42 -6.64 3.51 11.75
N SER A 43 -7.84 3.10 12.17
CA SER A 43 -8.03 2.35 13.41
C SER A 43 -7.30 1.00 13.38
N SER A 44 -7.38 0.28 12.25
CA SER A 44 -6.65 -0.99 12.06
C SER A 44 -5.13 -0.78 11.98
N ALA A 45 -4.66 0.21 11.22
CA ALA A 45 -3.23 0.50 11.10
C ALA A 45 -2.59 0.84 12.46
N ARG A 46 -3.28 1.60 13.31
CA ARG A 46 -2.84 1.91 14.69
C ARG A 46 -2.74 0.67 15.59
N ARG A 47 -3.48 -0.40 15.29
CA ARG A 47 -3.37 -1.70 15.97
C ARG A 47 -2.40 -2.65 15.28
N SER A 48 -1.66 -2.18 14.26
CA SER A 48 -0.82 -3.01 13.42
C SER A 48 -1.60 -4.15 12.73
N GLU A 49 -2.80 -3.82 12.26
CA GLU A 49 -3.70 -4.72 11.54
C GLU A 49 -4.00 -4.20 10.14
N GLY A 50 -4.17 -5.12 9.19
CA GLY A 50 -4.45 -4.80 7.79
C GLY A 50 -3.20 -4.48 6.97
N PRO A 51 -3.36 -4.09 5.69
CA PRO A 51 -2.24 -3.79 4.81
C PRO A 51 -1.56 -2.47 5.17
N THR A 52 -0.25 -2.43 4.98
CA THR A 52 0.58 -1.21 5.04
C THR A 52 0.66 -0.54 3.67
N LEU A 53 1.21 0.69 3.62
CA LEU A 53 1.54 1.34 2.35
C LEU A 53 2.50 0.51 1.50
N PHE A 54 3.43 -0.21 2.13
CA PHE A 54 4.31 -1.11 1.39
C PHE A 54 3.50 -2.21 0.70
N ASP A 55 2.54 -2.82 1.41
CA ASP A 55 1.68 -3.85 0.86
C ASP A 55 0.80 -3.30 -0.29
N ASP A 56 0.22 -2.12 -0.11
CA ASP A 56 -0.58 -1.44 -1.14
C ASP A 56 0.25 -1.21 -2.43
N VAL A 57 1.50 -0.75 -2.32
CA VAL A 57 2.38 -0.56 -3.49
C VAL A 57 2.75 -1.89 -4.15
N VAL A 58 3.05 -2.92 -3.36
CA VAL A 58 3.34 -4.26 -3.87
C VAL A 58 2.13 -4.86 -4.59
N GLU A 59 0.92 -4.67 -4.06
CA GLU A 59 -0.33 -5.11 -4.69
C GLU A 59 -0.54 -4.43 -6.04
N ILE A 60 -0.40 -3.10 -6.10
CA ILE A 60 -0.51 -2.34 -7.36
C ILE A 60 0.47 -2.89 -8.39
N ILE A 61 1.76 -3.02 -8.05
CA ILE A 61 2.77 -3.51 -9.00
C ILE A 61 2.49 -4.96 -9.44
N ARG A 62 1.99 -5.81 -8.55
CA ARG A 62 1.64 -7.20 -8.89
C ARG A 62 0.41 -7.30 -9.78
N ASP A 63 -0.51 -6.34 -9.73
CA ASP A 63 -1.67 -6.29 -10.63
C ASP A 63 -1.27 -6.09 -12.09
N HIS A 64 -0.09 -5.50 -12.34
CA HIS A 64 0.54 -5.39 -13.66
C HIS A 64 1.32 -6.65 -14.09
N GLY A 65 1.34 -7.68 -13.25
CA GLY A 65 2.06 -8.92 -13.49
C GLY A 65 1.17 -10.09 -13.92
N PRO A 66 1.76 -11.30 -14.08
CA PRO A 66 1.01 -12.48 -14.48
C PRO A 66 -0.17 -12.76 -13.56
N GLY A 67 -1.38 -12.77 -14.12
CA GLY A 67 -2.62 -13.05 -13.39
C GLY A 67 -3.27 -11.84 -12.71
N GLY A 68 -2.68 -10.64 -12.82
CA GLY A 68 -3.32 -9.38 -12.42
C GLY A 68 -4.23 -8.81 -13.50
N ASN A 69 -5.00 -7.78 -13.15
CA ASN A 69 -5.97 -7.15 -14.06
C ASN A 69 -5.31 -6.37 -15.20
N GLU A 70 -4.08 -5.89 -14.98
CA GLU A 70 -3.28 -5.08 -15.91
C GLU A 70 -2.10 -5.90 -16.47
N SER A 71 -2.28 -7.22 -16.58
CA SER A 71 -1.22 -8.18 -16.92
C SER A 71 -0.56 -7.94 -18.29
N GLU A 72 -1.18 -7.19 -19.19
CA GLU A 72 -0.61 -6.76 -20.47
C GLU A 72 0.69 -5.97 -20.32
N ASP A 73 0.91 -5.31 -19.17
CA ASP A 73 2.13 -4.58 -18.88
C ASP A 73 3.34 -5.50 -18.63
N GLY A 74 3.09 -6.78 -18.33
CA GLY A 74 4.12 -7.80 -18.23
C GLY A 74 5.15 -7.54 -17.13
N VAL A 75 4.73 -6.91 -16.01
CA VAL A 75 5.62 -6.56 -14.91
C VAL A 75 5.91 -7.78 -14.04
N LEU A 76 7.19 -8.01 -13.75
CA LEU A 76 7.63 -9.03 -12.79
C LEU A 76 8.37 -8.33 -11.66
N LEU A 77 7.78 -8.31 -10.47
CA LEU A 77 8.35 -7.69 -9.27
C LEU A 77 9.28 -8.67 -8.53
N GLU A 78 10.51 -8.22 -8.30
CA GLU A 78 11.51 -8.88 -7.45
C GLU A 78 11.86 -7.94 -6.28
N LEU A 79 11.63 -8.41 -5.05
CA LEU A 79 11.97 -7.69 -3.82
C LEU A 79 13.34 -8.16 -3.34
N VAL A 80 14.31 -7.25 -3.29
CA VAL A 80 15.72 -7.52 -2.95
C VAL A 80 16.28 -6.50 -1.98
#